data_AF-A0A0F7SEX2-F1
#
_entry.id   AF-A0A0F7SEX2-F1
#
_cell.length_a   1.000
_cell.length_b   1.000
_cell.length_c   1.000
_cell.angle_alpha   90.00
_cell.angle_beta   90.00
_cell.angle_gamma   90.00
#
_symmetry.space_group_name_H-M   'P 1'
#
loop_
_entity.id
_entity.type
_entity.pdbx_description
1 polymer ?
#
loop_
_entity_poly.entity_id
_entity_poly.type
_entity_poly.pdbx_seq_one_letter_code
_entity_poly.pdbx_strand_id
1 'polypeptide(L)'
;MDRDTVAKMAQNCNMKKESAQLAQEQSTHLYLCLLINDLTIRYGPVIRFASVVNVLDQAFDVVIPEFGIEKRVHADQMPLENIVYEEHNSSLQLYWSERDVISYLAERDDDEHLNKVKKFGDHYAQAEIESSGKIDEEKNVPKDEAEASEESVAKDKKFSITDSIQQSKSVAQDAPVFKGLRTSSDGKHHIQEIKELMTVPVIVTADIEKSPPVIKVYAVNPYAKK
;
A
#
# COMPACT_ATOMS: atom_id res chain seq x y z
N MET A 1 16.77 -53.21 1.46
CA MET A 1 16.28 -52.08 0.65
C MET A 1 17.28 -51.88 -0.47
N ASP A 2 16.83 -51.86 -1.71
CA ASP A 2 17.70 -51.65 -2.86
C ASP A 2 18.11 -50.18 -2.96
N ARG A 3 19.35 -49.90 -3.38
CA ARG A 3 19.92 -48.54 -3.42
C ARG A 3 19.07 -47.60 -4.26
N ASP A 4 18.52 -48.10 -5.37
CA ASP A 4 17.69 -47.31 -6.29
C ASP A 4 16.33 -46.96 -5.67
N THR A 5 15.79 -47.85 -4.83
CA THR A 5 14.54 -47.58 -4.10
C THR A 5 14.71 -46.48 -3.06
N VAL A 6 15.84 -46.49 -2.33
CA VAL A 6 16.16 -45.45 -1.34
C VAL A 6 16.42 -44.11 -2.03
N ALA A 7 17.10 -44.10 -3.17
CA ALA A 7 17.34 -42.88 -3.95
C ALA A 7 16.04 -42.24 -4.46
N LYS A 8 15.11 -43.04 -5.00
CA LYS A 8 13.78 -42.56 -5.43
C LYS A 8 12.97 -42.02 -4.25
N MET A 9 13.02 -42.68 -3.10
CA MET A 9 12.35 -42.20 -1.88
C MET A 9 12.92 -40.85 -1.43
N ALA A 10 14.25 -40.69 -1.40
CA ALA A 10 14.89 -39.43 -1.04
C ALA A 10 14.52 -38.29 -2.00
N GLN A 11 14.51 -38.54 -3.32
CA GLN A 11 14.09 -37.55 -4.31
C GLN A 11 12.63 -37.13 -4.11
N ASN A 12 11.73 -38.09 -3.84
CA ASN A 12 10.33 -37.80 -3.53
C ASN A 12 10.18 -36.97 -2.24
N CYS A 13 10.98 -37.26 -1.21
CA CYS A 13 11.00 -36.45 0.02
C CYS A 13 11.46 -35.01 -0.24
N ASN A 14 12.51 -34.82 -1.05
CA ASN A 14 13.00 -33.48 -1.41
C ASN A 14 11.94 -32.70 -2.20
N MET A 15 11.33 -33.34 -3.20
CA MET A 15 10.25 -32.73 -3.99
C MET A 15 9.05 -32.33 -3.11
N LYS A 16 8.65 -33.20 -2.17
CA LYS A 16 7.58 -32.90 -1.22
C LYS A 16 7.94 -31.75 -0.29
N LYS A 17 9.19 -31.70 0.19
CA LYS A 17 9.68 -30.59 1.03
C LYS A 17 9.60 -29.25 0.29
N GLU A 18 10.08 -29.20 -0.95
CA GLU A 18 10.01 -27.99 -1.78
C GLU A 18 8.55 -27.61 -2.07
N SER A 19 7.69 -28.57 -2.40
CA SER A 19 6.27 -28.31 -2.63
C SER A 19 5.55 -27.77 -1.40
N ALA A 20 5.91 -28.26 -0.20
CA ALA A 20 5.34 -27.79 1.06
C ALA A 20 5.80 -26.36 1.38
N GLN A 21 7.07 -26.05 1.10
CA GLN A 21 7.60 -24.69 1.26
C GLN A 21 6.90 -23.71 0.31
N LEU A 22 6.75 -24.06 -0.97
CA LEU A 22 6.02 -23.22 -1.93
C LEU A 22 4.57 -22.99 -1.49
N ALA A 23 3.89 -24.04 -1.02
CA ALA A 23 2.52 -23.92 -0.51
C ALA A 23 2.44 -22.98 0.72
N GLN A 24 3.43 -23.05 1.62
CA GLN A 24 3.53 -22.15 2.77
C GLN A 24 3.75 -20.70 2.33
N GLU A 25 4.63 -20.45 1.36
CA GLU A 25 4.89 -19.11 0.81
C GLU A 25 3.63 -18.54 0.13
N GLN A 26 2.91 -19.34 -0.65
CA GLN A 26 1.64 -18.92 -1.26
C GLN A 26 0.55 -18.64 -0.23
N SER A 27 0.46 -19.46 0.83
CA SER A 27 -0.47 -19.20 1.93
C SER A 27 -0.13 -17.89 2.65
N THR A 28 1.15 -17.66 2.97
CA THR A 28 1.62 -16.43 3.60
C THR A 28 1.29 -15.20 2.76
N HIS A 29 1.54 -15.28 1.45
CA HIS A 29 1.22 -14.22 0.51
C HIS A 29 -0.28 -13.90 0.46
N LEU A 30 -1.14 -14.93 0.40
CA LEU A 30 -2.61 -14.74 0.43
C LEU A 30 -3.06 -14.02 1.71
N TYR A 31 -2.59 -14.45 2.88
CA TYR A 31 -2.92 -13.81 4.15
C TYR A 31 -2.46 -12.36 4.21
N LEU A 32 -1.28 -12.04 3.65
CA LEU A 32 -0.81 -10.67 3.57
C LEU A 32 -1.69 -9.81 2.66
N CYS A 33 -2.11 -10.31 1.50
CA CYS A 33 -3.04 -9.61 0.62
C CYS A 33 -4.37 -9.30 1.31
N LEU A 34 -4.93 -10.28 2.03
CA LEU A 34 -6.16 -10.09 2.80
C LEU A 34 -5.99 -9.04 3.90
N LEU A 35 -4.86 -9.05 4.62
CA LEU A 35 -4.54 -8.05 5.64
C LEU A 35 -4.47 -6.64 5.04
N ILE A 36 -3.75 -6.46 3.92
CA ILE A 36 -3.61 -5.16 3.26
C ILE A 36 -4.97 -4.65 2.77
N ASN A 37 -5.78 -5.52 2.16
CA ASN A 37 -7.12 -5.17 1.72
C ASN A 37 -8.02 -4.76 2.90
N ASP A 38 -7.98 -5.50 4.00
CA ASP A 38 -8.75 -5.20 5.22
C ASP A 38 -8.30 -3.88 5.89
N LEU A 39 -7.00 -3.57 5.87
CA LEU A 39 -6.50 -2.25 6.28
C LEU A 39 -6.98 -1.14 5.34
N THR A 40 -7.00 -1.40 4.03
CA THR A 40 -7.42 -0.44 3.01
C THR A 40 -8.89 -0.06 3.14
N ILE A 41 -9.75 -1.05 3.37
CA ILE A 41 -11.20 -0.85 3.56
C ILE A 41 -11.48 -0.04 4.82
N ARG A 42 -10.76 -0.30 5.92
CA ARG A 42 -11.05 0.32 7.22
C ARG A 42 -10.41 1.69 7.43
N TYR A 43 -9.22 1.92 6.89
CA TYR A 43 -8.39 3.10 7.20
C TYR A 43 -7.94 3.89 5.95
N GLY A 44 -8.46 3.53 4.77
CA GLY A 44 -8.02 4.09 3.51
C GLY A 44 -6.65 3.56 3.05
N PRO A 45 -6.03 4.19 2.03
CA PRO A 45 -4.79 3.71 1.42
C PRO A 45 -3.66 3.45 2.43
N VAL A 46 -3.04 2.26 2.37
CA VAL A 46 -2.02 1.85 3.32
C VAL A 46 -0.66 2.45 2.96
N ILE A 47 -0.27 3.51 3.67
CA ILE A 47 1.04 4.17 3.50
C ILE A 47 2.04 3.59 4.51
N ARG A 48 3.23 3.19 4.05
CA ARG A 48 4.33 2.69 4.87
C ARG A 48 5.68 3.22 4.42
N PHE A 49 6.64 3.25 5.34
CA PHE A 49 8.02 3.55 4.99
C PHE A 49 8.70 2.32 4.41
N ALA A 50 9.34 2.50 3.27
CA ALA A 50 10.17 1.49 2.62
C ALA A 50 11.61 1.98 2.51
N SER A 51 12.55 1.04 2.54
CA SER A 51 13.96 1.31 2.25
C SER A 51 14.25 0.94 0.81
N VAL A 52 14.86 1.85 0.06
CA VAL A 52 15.34 1.57 -1.29
C VAL A 52 16.53 0.62 -1.19
N VAL A 53 16.47 -0.49 -1.92
CA VAL A 53 17.53 -1.51 -1.99
C VAL A 53 18.36 -1.34 -3.25
N ASN A 54 17.70 -1.12 -4.38
CA ASN A 54 18.36 -0.99 -5.67
C ASN A 54 17.71 0.12 -6.49
N VAL A 55 18.49 0.83 -7.28
CA VAL A 55 18.02 1.92 -8.16
C VAL A 55 18.36 1.57 -9.60
N LEU A 56 17.36 1.60 -10.47
CA LEU A 56 17.48 1.33 -11.90
C LEU A 56 17.16 2.61 -12.70
N ASP A 57 17.28 2.50 -14.02
CA ASP A 57 17.03 3.57 -14.99
C ASP A 57 15.58 4.08 -15.00
N GLN A 58 14.60 3.18 -14.82
CA GLN A 58 13.17 3.48 -14.86
C GLN A 58 12.38 2.89 -13.67
N ALA A 59 13.07 2.37 -12.67
CA ALA A 59 12.44 1.76 -11.51
C ALA A 59 13.39 1.77 -10.32
N PHE A 60 12.88 1.46 -9.14
CA PHE A 60 13.70 1.17 -7.99
C PHE A 60 13.05 0.09 -7.14
N ASP A 61 13.87 -0.76 -6.53
CA ASP A 61 13.41 -1.85 -5.67
C ASP A 61 13.37 -1.35 -4.22
N VAL A 62 12.26 -1.62 -3.55
CA VAL A 62 12.04 -1.25 -2.16
C VAL A 62 11.69 -2.45 -1.31
N VAL A 63 12.21 -2.46 -0.09
CA VAL A 63 11.79 -3.38 0.96
C VAL A 63 10.90 -2.62 1.94
N ILE A 64 9.74 -3.18 2.25
CA ILE A 64 8.82 -2.68 3.28
C ILE A 64 9.00 -3.59 4.50
N PRO A 65 9.78 -3.18 5.51
CA PRO A 65 10.13 -4.05 6.64
C PRO A 65 8.90 -4.51 7.42
N GLU A 66 7.84 -3.70 7.43
CA GLU A 66 6.61 -3.98 8.16
C GLU A 66 5.83 -5.18 7.64
N PHE A 67 5.90 -5.42 6.33
CA PHE A 67 5.24 -6.54 5.67
C PHE A 67 6.22 -7.64 5.24
N GLY A 68 7.53 -7.38 5.38
CA GLY A 68 8.57 -8.33 4.97
C GLY A 68 8.58 -8.60 3.47
N ILE A 69 8.14 -7.63 2.66
CA ILE A 69 8.08 -7.76 1.20
C ILE A 69 9.06 -6.84 0.51
N GLU A 70 9.57 -7.31 -0.61
CA GLU A 70 10.35 -6.55 -1.57
C GLU A 70 9.53 -6.39 -2.86
N LYS A 71 9.45 -5.16 -3.36
CA LYS A 71 8.76 -4.86 -4.62
C LYS A 71 9.47 -3.78 -5.42
N ARG A 72 9.37 -3.91 -6.73
CA ARG A 72 9.81 -2.90 -7.70
C ARG A 72 8.74 -1.83 -7.85
N VAL A 73 9.13 -0.57 -7.68
CA VAL A 73 8.32 0.60 -7.99
C VAL A 73 8.74 1.09 -9.38
N HIS A 74 7.80 1.05 -10.32
CA HIS A 74 8.02 1.47 -11.70
C HIS A 74 7.72 2.95 -11.86
N ALA A 75 8.61 3.69 -12.53
CA ALA A 75 8.44 5.10 -12.80
C ALA A 75 7.23 5.40 -13.70
N ASP A 76 6.87 4.48 -14.59
CA ASP A 76 5.70 4.57 -15.47
C ASP A 76 4.36 4.57 -14.74
N GLN A 77 4.33 4.04 -13.51
CA GLN A 77 3.15 3.96 -12.65
C GLN A 77 3.06 5.13 -11.67
N MET A 78 3.79 6.22 -11.95
CA MET A 78 3.78 7.43 -11.16
C MET A 78 3.53 8.65 -12.06
N PRO A 79 2.87 9.71 -11.56
CA PRO A 79 2.55 10.90 -12.33
C PRO A 79 3.79 11.80 -12.49
N LEU A 80 4.75 11.34 -13.28
CA LEU A 80 6.03 11.99 -13.53
C LEU A 80 6.02 12.76 -14.87
N GLU A 81 6.65 13.93 -14.88
CA GLU A 81 6.91 14.71 -16.10
C GLU A 81 8.18 14.23 -16.81
N ASN A 82 9.19 13.82 -16.04
CA ASN A 82 10.48 13.40 -16.55
C ASN A 82 11.22 12.52 -15.53
N ILE A 83 12.17 11.71 -16.02
CA ILE A 83 13.01 10.82 -15.23
C ILE A 83 14.45 10.95 -15.73
N VAL A 84 15.41 11.14 -14.82
CA VAL A 84 16.84 11.21 -15.17
C VAL A 84 17.60 10.26 -14.26
N TYR A 85 18.25 9.26 -14.85
CA TYR A 85 19.08 8.30 -14.13
C TYR A 85 20.57 8.67 -14.27
N GLU A 86 21.27 8.67 -13.13
CA GLU A 86 22.70 8.91 -13.06
C GLU A 86 23.41 7.63 -12.61
N GLU A 87 24.16 7.01 -13.51
CA GLU A 87 24.79 5.71 -13.31
C GLU A 87 25.92 5.75 -12.28
N HIS A 88 26.71 6.83 -12.23
CA HIS A 88 27.87 6.91 -11.32
C HIS A 88 27.46 6.95 -9.84
N ASN A 89 26.25 7.42 -9.54
CA ASN A 89 25.78 7.61 -8.17
C ASN A 89 24.60 6.69 -7.81
N SER A 90 24.23 5.75 -8.70
CA SER A 90 23.02 4.94 -8.61
C SER A 90 21.82 5.76 -8.15
N SER A 91 21.61 6.94 -8.77
CA SER A 91 20.61 7.90 -8.31
C SER A 91 19.59 8.20 -9.41
N LEU A 92 18.32 8.12 -9.05
CA LEU A 92 17.19 8.36 -9.95
C LEU A 92 16.49 9.67 -9.57
N GLN A 93 16.49 10.64 -10.48
CA GLN A 93 15.80 11.91 -10.31
C GLN A 93 14.42 11.83 -10.94
N LEU A 94 13.40 11.97 -10.10
CA LEU A 94 11.99 11.96 -10.48
C LEU A 94 11.47 13.38 -10.54
N TYR A 95 10.91 13.78 -11.68
CA TYR A 95 10.24 15.07 -11.84
C TYR A 95 8.74 14.86 -11.66
N TRP A 96 8.21 15.24 -10.51
CA TRP A 96 6.83 15.02 -10.12
C TRP A 96 5.89 16.07 -10.74
N SER A 97 4.72 15.61 -11.19
CA SER A 97 3.59 16.52 -11.37
C SER A 97 2.84 16.73 -10.04
N GLU A 98 1.92 17.68 -9.97
CA GLU A 98 1.14 17.99 -8.76
C GLU A 98 -0.04 17.01 -8.50
N ARG A 99 -0.17 15.95 -9.31
CA ARG A 99 -1.28 15.00 -9.21
C ARG A 99 -1.04 13.94 -8.15
N ASP A 100 -2.10 13.54 -7.45
CA ASP A 100 -2.04 12.36 -6.59
C ASP A 100 -1.86 11.07 -7.41
N VAL A 101 -1.09 10.13 -6.87
CA VAL A 101 -0.69 8.89 -7.56
C VAL A 101 -1.88 7.95 -7.74
N ILE A 102 -2.71 7.80 -6.71
CA ILE A 102 -3.88 6.92 -6.77
C ILE A 102 -4.89 7.48 -7.77
N SER A 103 -5.16 8.78 -7.70
CA SER A 103 -6.06 9.46 -8.65
C SER A 103 -5.57 9.36 -10.09
N TYR A 104 -4.27 9.56 -10.34
CA TYR A 104 -3.68 9.42 -11.67
C TYR A 104 -3.83 8.00 -12.24
N LEU A 105 -3.55 6.98 -11.45
CA LEU A 105 -3.63 5.60 -11.92
C LEU A 105 -5.08 5.14 -12.14
N ALA A 106 -6.00 5.57 -11.29
CA ALA A 106 -7.43 5.30 -11.45
C ALA A 106 -7.98 5.86 -12.78
N GLU A 107 -7.49 7.03 -13.22
CA GLU A 107 -7.87 7.64 -14.50
C GLU A 107 -7.20 6.96 -15.71
N ARG A 108 -5.94 6.55 -15.57
CA ARG A 108 -5.13 6.05 -16.69
C ARG A 108 -5.36 4.58 -17.01
N ASP A 109 -5.42 3.73 -15.98
CA ASP A 109 -5.42 2.29 -16.14
C ASP A 109 -6.83 1.67 -16.10
N ASP A 110 -7.88 2.48 -15.84
CA ASP A 110 -9.29 2.06 -15.62
C ASP A 110 -9.41 0.82 -14.70
N ASP A 111 -8.52 0.74 -13.71
CA ASP A 111 -8.42 -0.41 -12.81
C ASP A 111 -9.54 -0.31 -11.75
N GLU A 112 -10.53 -1.19 -11.83
CA GLU A 112 -11.66 -1.25 -10.88
C GLU A 112 -11.18 -1.31 -9.42
N HIS A 113 -10.07 -1.98 -9.16
CA HIS A 113 -9.49 -2.08 -7.83
C HIS A 113 -8.96 -0.73 -7.34
N LEU A 114 -8.24 0.02 -8.16
CA LEU A 114 -7.73 1.35 -7.78
C LEU A 114 -8.88 2.34 -7.54
N ASN A 115 -9.96 2.23 -8.32
CA ASN A 115 -11.19 2.98 -8.09
C ASN A 115 -11.83 2.63 -6.74
N LYS A 116 -11.80 1.37 -6.30
CA LYS A 116 -12.26 0.96 -4.96
C LYS A 116 -11.36 1.56 -3.88
N VAL A 117 -10.03 1.46 -4.03
CA VAL A 117 -9.05 2.03 -3.09
C VAL A 117 -9.25 3.54 -2.93
N LYS A 118 -9.48 4.26 -4.04
CA LYS A 118 -9.78 5.70 -4.02
C LYS A 118 -11.06 6.00 -3.24
N LYS A 119 -12.16 5.29 -3.54
CA LYS A 119 -13.44 5.45 -2.81
C LYS A 119 -13.31 5.19 -1.31
N PHE A 120 -12.53 4.17 -0.91
CA PHE A 120 -12.27 3.90 0.51
C PHE A 120 -11.45 5.02 1.16
N GLY A 121 -10.47 5.58 0.45
CA GLY A 121 -9.73 6.76 0.89
C GLY A 121 -10.63 7.97 1.10
N ASP A 122 -11.49 8.29 0.13
CA ASP A 122 -12.42 9.42 0.21
C ASP A 122 -13.44 9.23 1.36
N HIS A 123 -14.00 8.04 1.51
CA HIS A 123 -14.95 7.72 2.59
C HIS A 123 -14.30 7.82 3.97
N TYR A 124 -13.07 7.33 4.14
CA TYR A 124 -12.34 7.46 5.40
C TYR A 124 -12.01 8.92 5.70
N ALA A 125 -11.54 9.68 4.71
CA ALA A 125 -11.26 11.11 4.88
C ALA A 125 -12.51 11.90 5.30
N GLN A 126 -13.68 11.59 4.74
CA GLN A 126 -14.97 12.16 5.16
C GLN A 126 -15.30 11.77 6.61
N ALA A 127 -15.16 10.51 7.00
CA ALA A 127 -15.44 10.04 8.36
C ALA A 127 -14.48 10.66 9.42
N GLU A 128 -13.21 10.87 9.08
CA GLU A 128 -12.22 11.60 9.89
C GLU A 128 -12.62 13.06 10.11
N ILE A 129 -13.05 13.75 9.03
CA ILE A 129 -13.53 15.14 9.12
C ILE A 129 -14.80 15.22 9.98
N GLU A 130 -15.74 14.29 9.80
CA GLU A 130 -16.98 14.23 10.59
C GLU A 130 -16.75 13.91 12.07
N SER A 131 -15.74 13.09 12.38
CA SER A 131 -15.38 12.76 13.76
C SER A 131 -14.59 13.89 14.43
N SER A 132 -13.72 14.58 13.68
CA SER A 132 -12.98 15.76 14.15
C SER A 132 -13.86 17.00 14.27
N GLY A 133 -14.95 17.09 13.49
CA GLY A 133 -15.92 18.19 13.51
C GLY A 133 -17.02 18.09 14.58
N LYS A 134 -17.04 17.03 15.40
CA LYS A 134 -18.02 16.85 16.50
C LYS A 134 -17.42 17.14 17.88
N ILE A 135 -16.77 18.29 18.01
CA ILE A 135 -16.58 18.97 19.30
C ILE A 135 -17.37 20.28 19.17
N ASP A 136 -18.35 20.47 20.05
CA ASP A 136 -19.32 21.59 20.11
C ASP A 136 -20.56 21.46 19.22
N GLU A 137 -21.58 20.71 19.68
CA GLU A 137 -22.85 21.31 20.11
C GLU A 137 -23.80 20.25 20.74
N GLU A 138 -24.40 20.64 21.85
CA GLU A 138 -25.32 19.85 22.68
C GLU A 138 -26.65 19.48 22.00
N LYS A 139 -27.12 18.28 22.35
CA LYS A 139 -28.52 17.92 22.68
C LYS A 139 -29.64 18.60 21.86
N ASN A 140 -30.16 17.89 20.87
CA ASN A 140 -31.60 17.61 20.76
C ASN A 140 -31.90 16.64 19.60
N VAL A 141 -32.40 15.45 19.92
CA VAL A 141 -33.02 14.55 18.93
C VAL A 141 -34.43 14.24 19.41
N PRO A 142 -35.48 14.79 18.80
CA PRO A 142 -36.82 14.23 18.89
C PRO A 142 -36.90 12.96 18.05
N LYS A 143 -37.57 11.98 18.62
CA LYS A 143 -37.85 10.63 18.13
C LYS A 143 -38.99 10.66 17.09
N ASP A 144 -39.07 9.57 16.32
CA ASP A 144 -40.19 9.04 15.50
C ASP A 144 -39.97 9.16 13.98
N GLU A 145 -40.29 8.21 13.10
CA GLU A 145 -40.50 6.75 13.04
C GLU A 145 -41.00 6.51 11.58
N ALA A 146 -40.47 5.53 10.84
CA ALA A 146 -41.01 4.82 9.64
C ALA A 146 -39.85 4.35 8.72
N GLU A 147 -39.34 3.13 8.86
CA GLU A 147 -39.69 1.91 8.07
C GLU A 147 -39.48 2.09 6.54
N ALA A 148 -38.65 1.32 5.82
CA ALA A 148 -38.33 -0.10 5.94
C ALA A 148 -37.00 -0.51 5.26
N SER A 149 -36.35 -1.54 5.85
CA SER A 149 -35.45 -2.59 5.29
C SER A 149 -34.34 -2.14 4.31
N GLU A 150 -33.05 -2.31 4.60
CA GLU A 150 -32.34 -3.59 4.80
C GLU A 150 -31.32 -3.56 5.97
N GLU A 151 -30.98 -4.74 6.50
CA GLU A 151 -30.32 -5.02 7.78
C GLU A 151 -29.20 -4.05 8.22
N SER A 152 -29.47 -3.37 9.33
CA SER A 152 -28.52 -2.63 10.13
C SER A 152 -27.96 -3.53 11.24
N VAL A 153 -26.67 -3.91 11.13
CA VAL A 153 -25.93 -4.41 12.30
C VAL A 153 -25.33 -3.18 13.00
N ALA A 154 -26.17 -2.47 13.76
CA ALA A 154 -25.74 -1.41 14.64
C ALA A 154 -25.44 -1.97 16.05
N LYS A 155 -24.14 -1.99 16.35
CA LYS A 155 -23.53 -1.87 17.68
C LYS A 155 -23.74 -3.00 18.69
N ASP A 156 -22.71 -3.83 18.82
CA ASP A 156 -22.23 -4.28 20.12
C ASP A 156 -20.74 -3.98 20.29
N LYS A 157 -20.43 -3.12 21.26
CA LYS A 157 -19.06 -2.85 21.73
C LYS A 157 -18.60 -4.03 22.59
N LYS A 158 -17.64 -4.81 22.10
CA LYS A 158 -16.45 -5.33 22.80
C LYS A 158 -15.87 -6.50 22.02
N PHE A 159 -15.00 -6.21 21.04
CA PHE A 159 -13.91 -7.12 20.74
C PHE A 159 -12.64 -6.52 21.33
N SER A 160 -12.44 -6.79 22.61
CA SER A 160 -11.16 -6.63 23.29
C SER A 160 -10.37 -7.91 23.01
N ILE A 161 -9.48 -7.88 22.01
CA ILE A 161 -8.24 -8.69 21.90
C ILE A 161 -7.38 -8.02 20.81
N THR A 162 -6.32 -7.33 21.26
CA THR A 162 -5.12 -6.91 20.52
C THR A 162 -5.33 -6.09 19.24
N ASP A 163 -5.37 -4.76 19.35
CA ASP A 163 -5.10 -3.88 18.20
C ASP A 163 -3.75 -4.28 17.60
N SER A 164 -3.76 -4.81 16.38
CA SER A 164 -2.50 -5.18 15.72
C SER A 164 -1.66 -3.92 15.54
N ILE A 165 -0.33 -4.03 15.67
CA ILE A 165 0.61 -2.93 15.41
C ILE A 165 0.29 -2.27 14.05
N GLN A 166 -0.13 -3.07 13.07
CA GLN A 166 -0.51 -2.58 11.75
C GLN A 166 -1.78 -1.73 11.73
N GLN A 167 -2.79 -2.08 12.53
CA GLN A 167 -4.00 -1.27 12.66
C GLN A 167 -3.68 0.06 13.35
N SER A 168 -2.93 0.03 14.46
CA SER A 168 -2.54 1.25 15.17
C SER A 168 -1.78 2.26 14.29
N LYS A 169 -0.90 1.77 13.41
CA LYS A 169 -0.16 2.61 12.45
C LYS A 169 -1.04 3.15 11.34
N SER A 170 -1.99 2.37 10.86
CA SER A 170 -2.95 2.83 9.86
C SER A 170 -3.94 3.85 10.43
N VAL A 171 -4.24 3.80 11.73
CA VAL A 171 -5.02 4.81 12.44
C VAL A 171 -4.21 6.09 12.65
N ALA A 172 -2.94 5.97 13.05
CA ALA A 172 -2.11 7.14 13.35
C ALA A 172 -1.86 8.04 12.13
N GLN A 173 -1.78 7.46 10.92
CA GLN A 173 -1.56 8.17 9.65
C GLN A 173 -0.54 9.33 9.76
N ASP A 174 0.62 9.05 10.37
CA ASP A 174 1.67 10.04 10.51
C ASP A 174 2.02 10.64 9.15
N ALA A 175 2.13 11.98 9.08
CA ALA A 175 2.44 12.66 7.84
C ALA A 175 3.76 12.12 7.26
N PRO A 176 3.76 11.65 5.99
CA PRO A 176 4.92 11.02 5.42
C PRO A 176 6.10 12.00 5.35
N VAL A 177 7.25 11.59 5.88
CA VAL A 177 8.49 12.37 5.79
C VAL A 177 9.15 12.03 4.47
N PHE A 178 9.36 13.05 3.64
CA PHE A 178 10.02 12.91 2.35
C PHE A 178 11.49 13.34 2.45
N LYS A 179 12.36 12.58 1.81
CA LYS A 179 13.79 12.86 1.68
C LYS A 179 14.11 13.18 0.21
N GLY A 180 15.28 13.79 -0.04
CA GLY A 180 15.80 13.98 -1.40
C GLY A 180 15.02 15.01 -2.24
N LEU A 181 14.19 15.84 -1.61
CA LEU A 181 13.42 16.87 -2.29
C LEU A 181 14.34 18.00 -2.76
N ARG A 182 14.20 18.36 -4.03
CA ARG A 182 14.89 19.48 -4.68
C ARG A 182 13.87 20.28 -5.47
N THR A 183 14.01 21.59 -5.44
CA THR A 183 13.24 22.49 -6.31
C THR A 183 14.21 23.13 -7.29
N SER A 184 13.86 23.18 -8.57
CA SER A 184 14.65 23.89 -9.57
C SER A 184 14.72 25.39 -9.23
N SER A 185 15.77 26.10 -9.68
CA SER A 185 16.00 27.53 -9.41
C SER A 185 14.85 28.44 -9.85
N ASP A 186 14.04 27.99 -10.81
CA ASP A 186 12.85 28.68 -11.31
C ASP A 186 11.57 28.36 -10.51
N GLY A 187 11.65 27.51 -9.49
CA GLY A 187 10.50 27.11 -8.65
C GLY A 187 9.47 26.23 -9.36
N LYS A 188 9.65 25.94 -10.66
CA LYS A 188 8.63 25.32 -11.51
C LYS A 188 8.67 23.79 -11.54
N HIS A 189 9.82 23.19 -11.24
CA HIS A 189 9.98 21.73 -11.28
C HIS A 189 10.12 21.16 -9.87
N HIS A 190 9.27 20.18 -9.59
CA HIS A 190 9.25 19.40 -8.36
C HIS A 190 10.11 18.15 -8.53
N ILE A 191 11.29 18.14 -7.92
CA ILE A 191 12.29 17.09 -8.15
C ILE A 191 12.48 16.28 -6.88
N GLN A 192 12.52 14.96 -7.00
CA GLN A 192 12.95 14.08 -5.92
C GLN A 192 14.08 13.19 -6.39
N GLU A 193 15.21 13.23 -5.69
CA GLU A 193 16.34 12.34 -5.91
C GLU A 193 16.18 11.08 -5.04
N ILE A 194 16.11 9.92 -5.68
CA ILE A 194 16.06 8.60 -5.04
C ILE A 194 17.44 7.96 -5.11
N LYS A 195 17.91 7.46 -3.97
CA LYS A 195 19.22 6.80 -3.81
C LYS A 195 19.05 5.50 -3.03
N GLU A 196 20.02 4.60 -3.16
CA GLU A 196 20.12 3.41 -2.34
C GLU A 196 20.10 3.76 -0.84
N LEU A 197 19.51 2.87 -0.03
CA LEU A 197 19.37 3.00 1.43
C LEU A 197 18.53 4.21 1.91
N MET A 198 17.94 4.96 0.98
CA MET A 198 17.02 6.04 1.30
C MET A 198 15.68 5.48 1.76
N THR A 199 15.07 6.16 2.73
CA THR A 199 13.70 5.85 3.17
C THR A 199 12.71 6.64 2.32
N VAL A 200 11.74 5.95 1.74
CA VAL A 200 10.68 6.52 0.91
C VAL A 200 9.31 6.06 1.40
N PRO A 201 8.32 6.97 1.53
CA PRO A 201 6.94 6.57 1.80
C PRO A 201 6.32 5.94 0.55
N VAL A 202 5.70 4.78 0.72
CA VAL A 202 5.05 4.02 -0.36
C VAL A 202 3.62 3.65 0.00
N ILE A 203 2.77 3.62 -1.02
CA ILE A 203 1.38 3.16 -0.97
C ILE A 203 1.39 1.68 -1.33
N VAL A 204 0.89 0.85 -0.43
CA VAL A 204 0.78 -0.60 -0.62
C VAL A 204 -0.68 -0.95 -0.86
N THR A 205 -0.95 -1.65 -1.96
CA THR A 205 -2.30 -2.07 -2.32
C THR A 205 -2.31 -3.56 -2.66
N ALA A 206 -3.42 -4.24 -2.42
CA ALA A 206 -3.56 -5.67 -2.68
C ALA A 206 -4.82 -5.95 -3.49
N ASP A 207 -4.63 -6.37 -4.73
CA ASP A 207 -5.70 -6.79 -5.62
C ASP A 207 -6.04 -8.26 -5.34
N ILE A 208 -7.16 -8.48 -4.66
CA ILE A 208 -7.67 -9.80 -4.29
C ILE A 208 -8.63 -10.38 -5.34
N GLU A 209 -8.97 -9.63 -6.38
CA GLU A 209 -9.89 -10.09 -7.44
C GLU A 209 -9.14 -10.90 -8.51
N LYS A 210 -7.83 -10.68 -8.63
CA LYS A 210 -6.92 -11.50 -9.44
C LYS A 210 -6.53 -12.78 -8.70
N SER A 211 -6.36 -13.86 -9.47
CA SER A 211 -5.87 -15.15 -8.95
C SER A 211 -4.55 -15.54 -9.65
N PRO A 212 -3.44 -15.67 -8.89
CA PRO A 212 -3.31 -15.38 -7.46
C PRO A 212 -3.43 -13.87 -7.18
N PRO A 213 -3.81 -13.46 -5.94
CA PRO A 213 -3.85 -12.05 -5.53
C PRO A 213 -2.52 -11.36 -5.75
N VAL A 214 -2.52 -10.05 -6.03
CA VAL A 214 -1.30 -9.32 -6.37
C VAL A 214 -1.12 -8.09 -5.47
N ILE A 215 0.05 -7.99 -4.84
CA ILE A 215 0.47 -6.80 -4.12
C ILE A 215 1.18 -5.84 -5.08
N LYS A 216 0.68 -4.61 -5.18
CA LYS A 216 1.29 -3.51 -5.93
C LYS A 216 1.78 -2.42 -4.96
N VAL A 217 2.92 -1.82 -5.28
CA VAL A 217 3.56 -0.79 -4.46
C VAL A 217 3.86 0.43 -5.32
N TYR A 218 3.48 1.60 -4.83
CA TYR A 218 3.67 2.89 -5.50
C TYR A 218 4.38 3.86 -4.56
N ALA A 219 5.21 4.77 -5.07
CA ALA A 219 5.74 5.83 -4.21
C ALA A 219 4.68 6.90 -3.95
N VAL A 220 4.66 7.48 -2.75
CA VAL A 220 3.80 8.62 -2.44
C VAL A 220 4.39 9.87 -3.12
N ASN A 221 3.56 10.65 -3.80
CA ASN A 221 3.98 11.92 -4.38
C ASN A 221 4.12 13.00 -3.28
N PRO A 222 5.31 13.58 -3.06
CA PRO A 222 5.52 14.65 -2.08
C PRO A 222 4.80 15.96 -2.42
N TYR A 223 4.47 16.18 -3.69
CA TYR A 223 3.96 17.43 -4.23
C TYR A 223 2.49 17.35 -4.66
N ALA A 224 1.81 16.25 -4.33
CA ALA A 224 0.39 16.12 -4.61
C ALA A 224 -0.41 17.18 -3.84
N LYS A 225 -1.29 17.90 -4.55
CA LYS A 225 -2.28 18.77 -3.91
C LYS A 225 -3.37 17.88 -3.28
N LYS A 226 -3.56 18.00 -1.97
CA LYS A 226 -4.70 17.41 -1.25
C LYS A 226 -6.00 18.10 -1.64
#